data_AF-A0AAE3N4Q8-F1
#
_entry.id   AF-A0AAE3N4Q8-F1
#
_cell.length_a   1.000
_cell.length_b   1.000
_cell.length_c   1.000
_cell.angle_alpha   90.00
_cell.angle_beta   90.00
_cell.angle_gamma   90.00
#
_symmetry.space_group_name_H-M   'P 1'
#
loop_
_entity.id
_entity.type
_entity.pdbx_description
1 polymer ?
#
loop_
_entity_poly.entity_id
_entity_poly.type
_entity_poly.pdbx_seq_one_letter_code
_entity_poly.pdbx_strand_id
1 'polypeptide(L)'
;MNPKTHNTQRGATLIEVLVAIVILAVALFGMAGLTSSAVKYNQFSRMRATGLSLVADYAERARANLAGFDDYAYEVAYTATSRSEDFTEALGPCNVNTTNPSSPANTCGSAIAKYDQSQWRTNVANRLPGGTAYITTEKVDPLPGVNGLPITRVLNIWLIWTAIEESAGFFQGQHCPDDAKIDAGTSVNCMYFRVTL
;
A
#
# COMPACT_ATOMS: atom_id res chain seq x y z
N MET A 1 63.90 52.91 -19.82
CA MET A 1 63.88 51.73 -18.93
C MET A 1 62.62 51.82 -18.08
N ASN A 2 61.67 50.91 -18.25
CA ASN A 2 60.37 50.96 -17.57
C ASN A 2 60.43 50.03 -16.33
N PRO A 3 60.12 50.51 -15.11
CA PRO A 3 60.19 49.67 -13.93
C PRO A 3 59.03 48.67 -13.93
N LYS A 4 59.35 47.36 -13.94
CA LYS A 4 58.36 46.31 -13.72
C LYS A 4 57.99 46.31 -12.23
N THR A 5 56.79 46.75 -11.90
CA THR A 5 56.22 46.63 -10.55
C THR A 5 55.99 45.15 -10.25
N HIS A 6 56.77 44.58 -9.33
CA HIS A 6 56.55 43.23 -8.82
C HIS A 6 55.27 43.23 -7.99
N ASN A 7 54.21 42.63 -8.54
CA ASN A 7 52.98 42.37 -7.80
C ASN A 7 53.30 41.31 -6.74
N THR A 8 53.28 41.68 -5.46
CA THR A 8 53.57 40.76 -4.37
C THR A 8 52.38 39.84 -4.19
N GLN A 9 52.52 38.58 -4.61
CA GLN A 9 51.54 37.54 -4.34
C GLN A 9 51.52 37.32 -2.82
N ARG A 10 50.55 37.92 -2.13
CA ARG A 10 50.35 37.70 -0.69
C ARG A 10 49.88 36.26 -0.52
N GLY A 11 50.71 35.43 0.12
CA GLY A 11 50.47 34.02 0.40
C GLY A 11 49.31 33.80 1.37
N ALA A 12 48.08 34.07 0.91
CA ALA A 12 46.83 33.70 1.58
C ALA A 12 46.23 32.39 1.03
N THR A 13 46.92 31.73 0.09
CA THR A 13 46.39 30.58 -0.67
C THR A 13 46.12 29.35 0.17
N LEU A 14 46.91 29.09 1.23
CA LEU A 14 46.77 27.87 2.03
C LEU A 14 45.55 27.95 2.97
N ILE A 15 45.32 29.11 3.60
CA ILE A 15 44.13 29.35 4.44
C ILE A 15 42.88 29.40 3.57
N GLU A 16 42.94 30.03 2.40
CA GLU A 16 41.83 30.10 1.46
C GLU A 16 41.39 28.71 0.96
N VAL A 17 42.34 27.84 0.61
CA VAL A 17 42.07 26.44 0.24
C VAL A 17 41.51 25.65 1.42
N LEU A 18 42.02 25.86 2.64
CA LEU A 18 41.52 25.16 3.83
C LEU A 18 40.07 25.55 4.15
N VAL A 19 39.74 26.84 4.08
CA VAL A 19 38.37 27.34 4.24
C VAL A 19 37.46 26.81 3.12
N ALA A 20 37.92 26.79 1.86
CA ALA A 20 37.14 26.25 0.75
C ALA A 20 36.81 24.76 0.93
N ILE A 21 37.79 23.95 1.39
CA ILE A 21 37.58 22.53 1.68
C ILE A 21 36.58 22.35 2.84
N VAL A 22 36.65 23.19 3.89
CA VAL A 22 35.70 23.13 5.01
C VAL A 22 34.27 23.45 4.55
N ILE A 23 34.09 24.52 3.77
CA ILE A 23 32.76 24.89 3.23
C ILE A 23 32.22 23.76 2.33
N LEU A 24 33.07 23.21 1.46
CA LEU A 24 32.69 22.10 0.58
C LEU A 24 32.32 20.85 1.38
N ALA A 25 33.07 20.51 2.43
CA ALA A 25 32.75 19.39 3.30
C ALA A 25 31.36 19.57 3.97
N VAL A 26 31.08 20.75 4.54
CA VAL A 26 29.78 21.06 5.14
C VAL A 26 28.65 20.98 4.11
N ALA A 27 28.86 21.50 2.91
CA ALA A 27 27.87 21.43 1.82
C ALA A 27 27.54 19.99 1.42
N LEU A 28 28.57 19.13 1.31
CA LEU A 28 28.39 17.71 0.96
C LEU A 28 27.69 16.93 2.07
N PHE A 29 28.00 17.18 3.35
CA PHE A 29 27.29 16.56 4.47
C PHE A 29 25.82 17.00 4.52
N GLY A 30 25.54 18.28 4.25
CA GLY A 30 24.17 18.79 4.12
C GLY A 30 23.39 18.10 3.00
N MET A 31 23.99 17.96 1.82
CA MET A 31 23.37 17.25 0.68
C MET A 31 23.13 15.78 0.99
N ALA A 32 24.05 15.09 1.66
CA ALA A 32 23.89 13.68 2.04
C ALA A 32 22.68 13.45 2.97
N GLY A 33 22.41 14.36 3.90
CA GLY A 33 21.21 14.30 4.75
C GLY A 33 19.91 14.48 3.96
N LEU A 34 19.90 15.41 3.01
CA LEU A 34 18.76 15.65 2.13
C LEU A 34 18.48 14.46 1.20
N THR A 35 19.52 13.89 0.60
CA THR A 35 19.35 12.72 -0.29
C THR A 35 18.84 11.50 0.47
N SER A 36 19.34 11.25 1.69
CA SER A 36 18.82 10.19 2.56
C SER A 36 17.33 10.36 2.84
N SER A 37 16.90 11.56 3.22
CA SER A 37 15.49 11.88 3.46
C SER A 37 14.64 11.72 2.20
N ALA A 38 15.14 12.19 1.05
CA ALA A 38 14.46 12.06 -0.24
C ALA A 38 14.24 10.59 -0.63
N VAL A 39 15.21 9.70 -0.40
CA VAL A 39 15.06 8.26 -0.68
C VAL A 39 13.92 7.67 0.15
N LYS A 40 13.82 8.02 1.44
CA LYS A 40 12.74 7.54 2.31
C LYS A 40 11.36 7.97 1.84
N TYR A 41 11.19 9.26 1.50
CA TYR A 41 9.93 9.76 0.94
C TYR A 41 9.55 9.08 -0.37
N ASN A 42 10.54 8.84 -1.25
CA ASN A 42 10.32 8.12 -2.49
C ASN A 42 9.87 6.67 -2.23
N GLN A 43 10.44 5.97 -1.24
CA GLN A 43 10.01 4.63 -0.87
C GLN A 43 8.56 4.62 -0.38
N PHE A 44 8.19 5.52 0.52
CA PHE A 44 6.82 5.63 1.02
C PHE A 44 5.82 5.95 -0.11
N SER A 45 6.17 6.88 -1.00
CA SER A 45 5.34 7.21 -2.16
C SER A 45 5.16 6.00 -3.10
N ARG A 46 6.20 5.19 -3.30
CA ARG A 46 6.12 3.95 -4.09
C ARG A 46 5.19 2.94 -3.43
N MET A 47 5.32 2.70 -2.13
CA MET A 47 4.45 1.78 -1.39
C MET A 47 2.98 2.21 -1.44
N ARG A 48 2.71 3.51 -1.28
CA ARG A 48 1.35 4.06 -1.42
C ARG A 48 0.77 3.85 -2.82
N ALA A 49 1.56 4.08 -3.87
CA ALA A 49 1.14 3.84 -5.25
C ALA A 49 0.86 2.35 -5.51
N THR A 50 1.71 1.46 -5.01
CA THR A 50 1.51 0.01 -5.07
C THR A 50 0.22 -0.41 -4.37
N GLY A 51 -0.04 0.09 -3.16
CA GLY A 51 -1.25 -0.21 -2.41
C GLY A 51 -2.53 0.31 -3.09
N LEU A 52 -2.49 1.52 -3.67
CA LEU A 52 -3.60 2.04 -4.48
C LEU A 52 -3.90 1.14 -5.68
N SER A 53 -2.87 0.66 -6.38
CA SER A 53 -3.03 -0.26 -7.51
C SER A 53 -3.62 -1.61 -7.08
N LEU A 54 -3.18 -2.15 -5.93
CA LEU A 54 -3.73 -3.38 -5.36
C LEU A 54 -5.21 -3.21 -5.00
N VAL A 55 -5.57 -2.11 -4.33
CA VAL A 55 -6.96 -1.83 -3.93
C VAL A 55 -7.85 -1.60 -5.14
N ALA A 56 -7.36 -0.90 -6.16
CA ALA A 56 -8.11 -0.71 -7.40
C ALA A 56 -8.41 -2.05 -8.09
N ASP A 57 -7.42 -2.95 -8.19
CA ASP A 57 -7.63 -4.31 -8.73
C ASP A 57 -8.71 -5.07 -7.94
N TYR A 58 -8.65 -5.02 -6.60
CA TYR A 58 -9.63 -5.71 -5.76
C TYR A 58 -11.04 -5.15 -5.90
N ALA A 59 -11.15 -3.82 -5.94
CA ALA A 59 -12.42 -3.14 -6.11
C ALA A 59 -13.05 -3.47 -7.47
N GLU A 60 -12.28 -3.49 -8.55
CA GLU A 60 -12.80 -3.83 -9.88
C GLU A 60 -13.30 -5.27 -9.95
N ARG A 61 -12.61 -6.23 -9.31
CA ARG A 61 -13.10 -7.61 -9.19
C ARG A 61 -14.45 -7.66 -8.47
N ALA A 62 -14.58 -6.95 -7.35
CA ALA A 62 -15.83 -6.88 -6.59
C ALA A 62 -16.96 -6.17 -7.36
N ARG A 63 -16.65 -5.12 -8.15
CA ARG A 63 -17.63 -4.47 -9.04
C ARG A 63 -18.14 -5.43 -10.12
N ALA A 64 -17.26 -6.25 -10.69
CA ALA A 64 -17.62 -7.23 -11.70
C ALA A 64 -18.50 -8.36 -11.15
N ASN A 65 -18.42 -8.65 -9.84
CA ASN A 65 -19.13 -9.75 -9.18
C ASN A 65 -19.87 -9.30 -7.90
N LEU A 66 -20.87 -8.43 -8.08
CA LEU A 66 -21.72 -7.99 -6.97
C LEU A 66 -22.53 -9.12 -6.32
N ALA A 67 -22.76 -10.23 -7.04
CA ALA A 67 -23.49 -11.39 -6.53
C ALA A 67 -22.73 -12.11 -5.40
N GLY A 68 -21.40 -12.06 -5.41
CA GLY A 68 -20.54 -12.62 -4.36
C GLY A 68 -19.98 -11.59 -3.38
N PHE A 69 -20.52 -10.37 -3.34
CA PHE A 69 -19.93 -9.24 -2.60
C PHE A 69 -19.54 -9.57 -1.15
N ASP A 70 -20.38 -10.29 -0.41
CA ASP A 70 -20.14 -10.60 1.00
C ASP A 70 -18.92 -11.51 1.19
N ASP A 71 -18.63 -12.36 0.21
CA ASP A 71 -17.48 -13.27 0.20
C ASP A 71 -16.15 -12.57 -0.17
N TYR A 72 -16.16 -11.28 -0.52
CA TYR A 72 -14.94 -10.48 -0.62
C TYR A 72 -14.40 -10.06 0.77
N ALA A 73 -15.15 -10.28 1.86
CA ALA A 73 -14.62 -10.05 3.21
C ALA A 73 -13.50 -11.04 3.56
N TYR A 74 -12.44 -10.55 4.21
CA TYR A 74 -11.31 -11.33 4.67
C TYR A 74 -10.87 -10.83 6.05
N GLU A 75 -11.46 -11.38 7.09
CA GLU A 75 -11.30 -10.93 8.47
C GLU A 75 -10.42 -11.90 9.26
N VAL A 76 -9.19 -12.10 8.79
CA VAL A 76 -8.23 -13.01 9.41
C VAL A 76 -7.14 -12.23 10.13
N ALA A 77 -6.67 -12.79 11.25
CA ALA A 77 -5.54 -12.22 12.00
C ALA A 77 -4.29 -12.07 11.11
N TYR A 78 -3.55 -10.98 11.34
CA TYR A 78 -2.31 -10.69 10.66
C TYR A 78 -1.33 -11.85 10.84
N THR A 79 -0.88 -12.40 9.72
CA THR A 79 0.25 -13.30 9.66
C THR A 79 1.17 -12.78 8.58
N ALA A 80 2.43 -12.52 8.91
CA ALA A 80 3.40 -12.03 7.94
C ALA A 80 3.64 -13.11 6.88
N THR A 81 3.38 -12.75 5.62
CA THR A 81 3.45 -13.69 4.50
C THR A 81 4.76 -13.53 3.72
N SER A 82 5.32 -14.66 3.27
CA SER A 82 6.47 -14.68 2.37
C SER A 82 6.08 -14.41 0.91
N ARG A 83 7.01 -13.84 0.13
CA ARG A 83 6.85 -13.58 -1.32
C ARG A 83 6.71 -14.85 -2.17
N SER A 84 6.82 -16.03 -1.59
CA SER A 84 6.64 -17.32 -2.28
C SER A 84 5.37 -18.04 -1.89
N GLU A 85 4.57 -17.47 -0.99
CA GLU A 85 3.27 -18.04 -0.65
C GLU A 85 2.30 -17.85 -1.81
N ASP A 86 1.77 -18.98 -2.26
CA ASP A 86 0.70 -19.05 -3.22
C ASP A 86 -0.57 -19.47 -2.49
N PHE A 87 -1.49 -18.52 -2.31
CA PHE A 87 -2.80 -18.79 -1.73
C PHE A 87 -3.81 -19.20 -2.78
N THR A 88 -3.43 -19.28 -4.06
CA THR A 88 -4.39 -19.49 -5.13
C THR A 88 -5.08 -20.83 -4.99
N GLU A 89 -6.38 -20.76 -4.73
CA GLU A 89 -7.22 -21.95 -4.65
C GLU A 89 -7.91 -22.15 -6.00
N ALA A 90 -8.20 -23.41 -6.35
CA ALA A 90 -9.05 -23.68 -7.50
C ALA A 90 -10.44 -23.09 -7.26
N LEU A 91 -11.09 -22.65 -8.34
CA LEU A 91 -12.48 -22.23 -8.28
C LEU A 91 -13.34 -23.33 -7.65
N GLY A 92 -14.06 -22.99 -6.59
CA GLY A 92 -15.02 -23.89 -5.95
C GLY A 92 -16.15 -24.28 -6.91
N PRO A 93 -16.89 -25.37 -6.61
CA PRO A 93 -17.99 -25.81 -7.45
C PRO A 93 -19.04 -24.70 -7.55
N CYS A 94 -19.46 -24.39 -8.78
CA CYS A 94 -20.60 -23.54 -9.02
C CYS A 94 -21.47 -24.08 -10.15
N ASN A 95 -22.74 -23.68 -10.16
CA ASN A 95 -23.73 -24.15 -11.12
C ASN A 95 -24.38 -22.96 -11.81
N VAL A 96 -24.44 -23.05 -13.14
CA VAL A 96 -25.24 -22.18 -13.98
C VAL A 96 -26.31 -23.05 -14.63
N ASN A 97 -27.57 -22.75 -14.37
CA ASN A 97 -28.71 -23.45 -14.93
C ASN A 97 -29.65 -22.45 -15.60
N THR A 98 -29.74 -22.56 -16.92
CA THR A 98 -30.59 -21.72 -17.77
C THR A 98 -31.78 -22.49 -18.35
N THR A 99 -32.03 -23.73 -17.91
CA THR A 99 -33.10 -24.58 -18.44
C THR A 99 -34.49 -24.00 -18.19
N ASN A 100 -34.67 -23.20 -17.14
CA ASN A 100 -35.89 -22.41 -16.90
C ASN A 100 -35.60 -20.92 -17.11
N PRO A 101 -36.03 -20.30 -18.24
CA PRO A 101 -35.80 -18.88 -18.52
C PRO A 101 -36.46 -17.94 -17.51
N SER A 102 -37.53 -18.39 -16.84
CA SER A 102 -38.24 -17.61 -15.82
C SER A 102 -37.57 -17.66 -14.45
N SER A 103 -36.58 -18.54 -14.27
CA SER A 103 -35.82 -18.69 -13.03
C SER A 103 -34.41 -19.23 -13.32
N PRO A 104 -33.56 -18.45 -14.00
CA PRO A 104 -32.16 -18.84 -14.20
C PRO A 104 -31.45 -18.91 -12.85
N ALA A 105 -30.69 -19.98 -12.62
CA ALA A 105 -29.85 -20.12 -11.43
C ALA A 105 -28.38 -19.86 -11.79
N ASN A 106 -27.72 -19.05 -10.98
CA ASN A 106 -26.27 -18.85 -11.04
C ASN A 106 -25.73 -18.77 -9.61
N THR A 107 -24.98 -19.80 -9.20
CA THR A 107 -24.36 -19.87 -7.86
C THR A 107 -22.88 -19.49 -7.86
N CYS A 108 -22.33 -19.02 -8.99
CA CYS A 108 -20.90 -18.76 -9.14
C CYS A 108 -20.40 -17.51 -8.41
N GLY A 109 -21.29 -16.63 -7.93
CA GLY A 109 -20.88 -15.39 -7.25
C GLY A 109 -19.91 -15.63 -6.08
N SER A 110 -20.26 -16.52 -5.16
CA SER A 110 -19.43 -16.85 -3.99
C SER A 110 -18.10 -17.52 -4.38
N ALA A 111 -18.14 -18.47 -5.31
CA ALA A 111 -16.95 -19.19 -5.77
C ALA A 111 -15.95 -18.26 -6.47
N ILE A 112 -16.44 -17.33 -7.30
CA ILE A 112 -15.61 -16.33 -7.98
C ILE A 112 -15.00 -15.35 -6.96
N ALA A 113 -15.78 -14.88 -5.97
CA ALA A 113 -15.28 -13.95 -4.95
C ALA A 113 -14.14 -14.53 -4.12
N LYS A 114 -14.27 -15.79 -3.67
CA LYS A 114 -13.20 -16.50 -2.94
C LYS A 114 -11.96 -16.72 -3.80
N TYR A 115 -12.16 -17.08 -5.06
CA TYR A 115 -11.06 -17.21 -6.02
C TYR A 115 -10.33 -15.88 -6.21
N ASP A 116 -11.06 -14.79 -6.47
CA ASP A 116 -10.51 -13.43 -6.61
C ASP A 116 -9.74 -13.00 -5.36
N GLN A 117 -10.30 -13.25 -4.18
CA GLN A 117 -9.64 -12.98 -2.90
C GLN A 117 -8.31 -13.72 -2.77
N SER A 118 -8.28 -15.01 -3.12
CA SER A 118 -7.06 -15.84 -3.05
C SER A 118 -5.97 -15.33 -4.00
N GLN A 119 -6.32 -15.04 -5.26
CA GLN A 119 -5.42 -14.49 -6.28
C GLN A 119 -4.89 -13.13 -5.89
N TRP A 120 -5.77 -12.26 -5.40
CA TRP A 120 -5.40 -10.91 -5.00
C TRP A 120 -4.46 -10.93 -3.78
N ARG A 121 -4.71 -11.78 -2.79
CA ARG A 121 -3.82 -11.94 -1.63
C ARG A 121 -2.43 -12.42 -2.04
N THR A 122 -2.31 -13.33 -2.99
CA THR A 122 -1.01 -13.72 -3.56
C THR A 122 -0.30 -12.50 -4.18
N ASN A 123 -1.03 -11.61 -4.87
CA ASN A 123 -0.44 -10.37 -5.39
C ASN A 123 -0.02 -9.38 -4.29
N VAL A 124 -0.78 -9.29 -3.19
CA VAL A 124 -0.42 -8.47 -2.01
C VAL A 124 0.89 -8.98 -1.40
N ALA A 125 0.97 -10.28 -1.11
CA ALA A 125 2.16 -10.97 -0.63
C ALA A 125 3.39 -10.76 -1.52
N ASN A 126 3.17 -10.75 -2.84
CA ASN A 126 4.25 -10.60 -3.82
C ASN A 126 4.79 -9.18 -3.95
N ARG A 127 3.98 -8.17 -3.64
CA ARG A 127 4.29 -6.74 -3.87
C ARG A 127 4.61 -5.97 -2.60
N LEU A 128 4.17 -6.45 -1.44
CA LEU A 128 4.44 -5.84 -0.14
C LEU A 128 5.27 -6.80 0.73
N PRO A 129 6.36 -6.36 1.38
CA PRO A 129 7.15 -7.21 2.26
C PRO A 129 6.33 -7.69 3.47
N GLY A 130 6.19 -9.00 3.67
CA GLY A 130 5.31 -9.50 4.74
C GLY A 130 3.83 -9.15 4.52
N GLY A 131 3.45 -8.82 3.29
CA GLY A 131 2.17 -8.21 2.96
C GLY A 131 0.99 -9.14 3.21
N THR A 132 0.01 -8.64 3.94
CA THR A 132 -1.31 -9.24 4.09
C THR A 132 -2.39 -8.16 4.00
N ALA A 133 -3.64 -8.59 4.03
CA ALA A 133 -4.78 -7.70 3.99
C ALA A 133 -5.80 -8.09 5.05
N TYR A 134 -6.55 -7.11 5.54
CA TYR A 134 -7.76 -7.30 6.32
C TYR A 134 -8.88 -6.54 5.61
N ILE A 135 -10.00 -7.21 5.34
CA ILE A 135 -11.07 -6.66 4.50
C ILE A 135 -12.41 -6.88 5.18
N THR A 136 -13.19 -5.82 5.32
CA THR A 136 -14.60 -5.93 5.74
C THR A 136 -15.52 -5.40 4.65
N THR A 137 -16.73 -5.97 4.59
CA THR A 137 -17.78 -5.56 3.66
C THR A 137 -18.91 -4.89 4.42
N GLU A 138 -19.44 -3.81 3.87
CA GLU A 138 -20.55 -3.06 4.46
C GLU A 138 -21.64 -2.85 3.40
N LYS A 139 -22.89 -3.04 3.80
CA LYS A 139 -24.08 -2.70 3.00
C LYS A 139 -24.80 -1.56 3.70
N VAL A 140 -24.95 -0.45 3.00
CA VAL A 140 -25.63 0.74 3.53
C VAL A 140 -26.96 0.88 2.80
N ASP A 141 -28.05 0.75 3.56
CA ASP A 141 -29.39 0.98 3.05
C ASP A 141 -29.60 2.47 2.71
N PRO A 142 -30.41 2.78 1.69
CA PRO A 142 -30.79 4.15 1.40
C PRO A 142 -31.55 4.77 2.59
N LEU A 143 -31.52 6.09 2.68
CA LEU A 143 -32.17 6.84 3.75
C LEU A 143 -33.66 6.44 3.89
N PRO A 144 -34.19 6.35 5.13
CA PRO A 144 -35.60 6.05 5.35
C PRO A 144 -36.52 6.99 4.57
N GLY A 145 -37.45 6.42 3.81
CA GLY A 145 -38.41 7.16 2.99
C GLY A 145 -37.98 7.41 1.54
N VAL A 146 -36.77 7.00 1.13
CA VAL A 146 -36.34 7.04 -0.28
C VAL A 146 -36.54 5.65 -0.90
N ASN A 147 -37.51 5.55 -1.82
CA ASN A 147 -37.80 4.30 -2.53
C ASN A 147 -37.03 4.24 -3.86
N GLY A 148 -36.56 3.04 -4.25
CA GLY A 148 -36.00 2.77 -5.57
C GLY A 148 -34.49 3.01 -5.73
N LEU A 149 -33.77 3.37 -4.65
CA LEU A 149 -32.30 3.39 -4.67
C LEU A 149 -31.74 1.99 -4.35
N PRO A 150 -30.69 1.54 -5.06
CA PRO A 150 -30.00 0.31 -4.72
C PRO A 150 -29.23 0.45 -3.40
N ILE A 151 -29.02 -0.67 -2.71
CA ILE A 151 -28.15 -0.75 -1.53
C ILE A 151 -26.73 -0.36 -1.94
N THR A 152 -26.10 0.52 -1.17
CA THR A 152 -24.70 0.91 -1.41
C THR A 152 -23.78 -0.14 -0.81
N ARG A 153 -22.78 -0.57 -1.57
CA ARG A 153 -21.80 -1.58 -1.14
C ARG A 153 -20.45 -0.91 -0.91
N VAL A 154 -19.86 -1.17 0.24
CA VAL A 154 -18.61 -0.54 0.66
C VAL A 154 -17.59 -1.62 1.06
N LEU A 155 -16.41 -1.54 0.47
CA LEU A 155 -15.24 -2.32 0.87
C LEU A 155 -14.34 -1.46 1.75
N ASN A 156 -14.05 -1.95 2.95
CA ASN A 156 -13.03 -1.38 3.83
C ASN A 156 -11.81 -2.30 3.76
N ILE A 157 -10.69 -1.79 3.26
CA ILE A 157 -9.49 -2.58 2.97
C ILE A 157 -8.33 -1.99 3.76
N TRP A 158 -7.70 -2.82 4.58
CA TRP A 158 -6.44 -2.52 5.23
C TRP A 158 -5.35 -3.37 4.60
N LEU A 159 -4.36 -2.71 3.99
CA LEU A 159 -3.12 -3.36 3.59
C LEU A 159 -2.14 -3.26 4.76
N ILE A 160 -1.57 -4.40 5.16
CA ILE A 160 -0.66 -4.51 6.29
C ILE A 160 0.63 -5.15 5.80
N TRP A 161 1.78 -4.57 6.12
CA TRP A 161 3.07 -5.11 5.71
C TRP A 161 4.13 -4.85 6.76
N THR A 162 5.24 -5.57 6.73
CA THR A 162 6.30 -5.40 7.72
C THR A 162 6.93 -4.03 7.61
N ALA A 163 7.12 -3.37 8.75
CA ALA A 163 7.89 -2.15 8.80
C ALA A 163 9.38 -2.44 8.62
N ILE A 164 10.07 -1.57 7.90
CA ILE A 164 11.52 -1.49 7.98
C ILE A 164 11.79 -0.69 9.26
N GLU A 165 12.50 -1.28 10.21
CA GLU A 165 12.92 -0.63 11.46
C GLU A 165 13.53 0.75 11.16
N GLU A 166 12.77 1.82 11.38
CA GLU A 166 13.28 3.19 11.27
C GLU A 166 13.34 3.82 12.66
N SER A 167 14.47 4.47 12.95
CA SER A 167 14.62 5.36 14.10
C SER A 167 13.46 6.37 14.16
N ALA A 168 12.96 6.65 15.37
CA ALA A 168 11.69 7.27 15.77
C ALA A 168 11.23 8.63 15.17
N GLY A 169 11.53 8.95 13.91
CA GLY A 169 11.29 10.27 13.33
C GLY A 169 10.15 10.38 12.31
N PHE A 170 9.76 9.28 11.65
CA PHE A 170 8.78 9.31 10.56
C PHE A 170 7.79 8.13 10.60
N PHE A 171 6.86 8.17 11.55
CA PHE A 171 5.70 7.27 11.54
C PHE A 171 4.48 8.03 11.02
N GLN A 172 4.14 7.81 9.75
CA GLN A 172 2.80 8.09 9.20
C GLN A 172 2.00 6.78 9.21
N GLY A 173 2.02 6.06 10.33
CA GLY A 173 1.25 4.83 10.49
C GLY A 173 -0.23 5.18 10.60
N GLN A 174 -1.03 4.84 9.59
CA GLN A 174 -2.47 4.78 9.79
C GLN A 174 -2.75 3.65 10.79
N HIS A 175 -3.73 3.84 11.67
CA HIS A 175 -4.09 2.85 12.67
C HIS A 175 -4.47 1.53 11.99
N CYS A 176 -3.78 0.46 12.38
CA CYS A 176 -4.13 -0.90 11.98
C CYS A 176 -5.45 -1.31 12.64
N PRO A 177 -6.25 -2.19 12.02
CA PRO A 177 -7.49 -2.64 12.63
C PRO A 177 -7.18 -3.54 13.84
N ASP A 178 -7.77 -3.23 15.01
CA ASP A 178 -7.61 -4.02 16.24
C ASP A 178 -8.06 -5.49 16.07
N ASP A 179 -9.00 -5.72 15.16
CA ASP A 179 -9.53 -7.05 14.83
C ASP A 179 -8.55 -7.90 14.02
N ALA A 180 -7.52 -7.29 13.40
CA ALA A 180 -6.46 -8.05 12.75
C ALA A 180 -5.47 -8.68 13.75
N LYS A 181 -5.65 -8.54 15.07
CA LYS A 181 -4.87 -9.24 16.12
C LYS A 181 -3.35 -9.28 15.85
N ILE A 182 -2.77 -8.13 15.53
CA ILE A 182 -1.33 -8.00 15.31
C ILE A 182 -0.62 -8.17 16.66
N ASP A 183 0.35 -9.07 16.74
CA ASP A 183 1.13 -9.30 17.95
C ASP A 183 1.88 -8.03 18.39
N ALA A 184 1.85 -7.73 19.69
CA ALA A 184 2.39 -6.49 20.28
C ALA A 184 3.90 -6.25 20.05
N GLY A 185 4.65 -7.27 19.65
CA GLY A 185 6.08 -7.18 19.32
C GLY A 185 6.37 -7.01 17.82
N THR A 186 5.35 -6.95 16.96
CA THR A 186 5.52 -6.93 15.51
C THR A 186 5.45 -5.51 14.97
N SER A 187 6.52 -5.04 14.35
CA SER A 187 6.55 -3.75 13.65
C SER A 187 5.88 -3.88 12.27
N VAL A 188 4.67 -3.31 12.12
CA VAL A 188 3.94 -3.29 10.84
C VAL A 188 3.57 -1.87 10.43
N ASN A 189 3.43 -1.67 9.12
CA ASN A 189 2.78 -0.51 8.54
C ASN A 189 1.39 -0.91 8.05
N CYS A 190 0.43 -0.01 8.23
CA CYS A 190 -0.94 -0.19 7.77
C CYS A 190 -1.37 0.97 6.88
N MET A 191 -2.19 0.65 5.89
CA MET A 191 -2.82 1.63 5.00
C MET A 191 -4.27 1.25 4.78
N TYR A 192 -5.17 2.17 5.12
CA TYR A 192 -6.61 1.99 5.04
C TYR A 192 -7.19 2.64 3.78
N PHE A 193 -8.14 1.95 3.15
CA PHE A 193 -8.92 2.42 2.02
C PHE A 193 -10.40 2.09 2.22
N ARG A 194 -11.25 3.05 1.88
CA ARG A 194 -12.70 2.86 1.79
C ARG A 194 -13.12 3.01 0.34
N VAL A 195 -13.72 1.97 -0.23
CA VAL A 195 -14.15 1.96 -1.62
C VAL A 195 -15.63 1.70 -1.70
N THR A 196 -16.38 2.58 -2.36
CA THR A 196 -17.79 2.38 -2.68
C THR A 196 -17.91 1.77 -4.08
N LEU A 197 -18.75 0.75 -4.23
CA LEU A 197 -18.99 0.02 -5.48
C LEU A 197 -20.27 0.51 -6.17
#